data_AF-A0A7S1QPH7-F1
#
_entry.id   AF-A0A7S1QPH7-F1
#
_cell.length_a   1.000
_cell.length_b   1.000
_cell.length_c   1.000
_cell.angle_alpha   90.00
_cell.angle_beta   90.00
_cell.angle_gamma   90.00
#
_symmetry.space_group_name_H-M   'P 1'
#
loop_
_entity.id
_entity.type
_entity.pdbx_description
1 polymer ?
#
loop_
_entity_poly.entity_id
_entity_poly.type
_entity_poly.pdbx_seq_one_letter_code
_entity_poly.pdbx_strand_id
1 'polypeptide(L)'
;RSANYREIWPTNAQGNIDAKLSMMQYGPLSFGILANEPFMAYDSGIFSTGCGENPNHEVVAIGWGDGHFVGLNSWGPNWGEKGSFRVADCIVTDWTIPGNLIRATVPPLPGQGGGNFPAPTPAPPPAFAVDGDCDLTPDGCVSSANYPQFYGKSQKCTITKEFGNIQVLDFNTEHEYDVLTVNGKDYSGSEGPHGVVPTQDITWSSDSLLNAQGWKICPNPQRQQQHNPAPAPANTPATPAPTPAPTPTPTAKPTPAPTPAPQHKAPAPAPKPWWQWW
;
A
#
# COMPACT_ATOMS: atom_id res chain seq x y z
N ARG A 1 -33.73 -18.93 9.75
CA ARG A 1 -33.56 -18.85 8.28
C ARG A 1 -32.22 -18.15 8.05
N SER A 2 -31.23 -18.91 7.61
CA SER A 2 -29.82 -18.53 7.53
C SER A 2 -29.59 -17.42 6.50
N ALA A 3 -28.57 -16.58 6.68
CA ALA A 3 -28.10 -15.70 5.62
C ALA A 3 -27.78 -16.56 4.38
N ASN A 4 -28.36 -16.22 3.24
CA ASN A 4 -27.99 -16.84 1.98
C ASN A 4 -26.66 -16.19 1.56
N TYR A 5 -25.58 -16.94 1.52
CA TYR A 5 -24.32 -16.54 0.90
C TYR A 5 -23.93 -17.58 -0.14
N ARG A 6 -23.14 -17.18 -1.12
CA ARG A 6 -22.56 -18.06 -2.13
C ARG A 6 -21.05 -18.06 -1.95
N GLU A 7 -20.54 -19.18 -1.46
CA GLU A 7 -19.12 -19.48 -1.43
C GLU A 7 -18.70 -20.07 -2.77
N ILE A 8 -17.61 -19.54 -3.35
CA ILE A 8 -17.00 -20.04 -4.57
C ILE A 8 -15.62 -20.57 -4.22
N TRP A 9 -15.51 -21.87 -3.98
CA TRP A 9 -14.26 -22.53 -3.63
C TRP A 9 -14.05 -23.83 -4.42
N PRO A 10 -12.87 -24.06 -5.03
CA PRO A 10 -11.89 -23.03 -5.37
C PRO A 10 -12.51 -22.07 -6.42
N THR A 11 -12.06 -20.82 -6.44
CA THR A 11 -12.45 -19.90 -7.51
C THR A 11 -11.78 -20.27 -8.85
N ASN A 12 -12.27 -19.65 -9.92
CA ASN A 12 -11.72 -19.75 -11.27
C ASN A 12 -12.01 -18.45 -12.03
N ALA A 13 -11.71 -18.41 -13.33
CA ALA A 13 -11.97 -17.23 -14.16
C ALA A 13 -13.43 -16.75 -14.10
N GLN A 14 -14.40 -17.67 -14.09
CA GLN A 14 -15.82 -17.32 -13.95
C GLN A 14 -16.15 -16.81 -12.55
N GLY A 15 -15.59 -17.43 -11.50
CA GLY A 15 -15.73 -16.94 -10.12
C GLY A 15 -15.22 -15.52 -9.95
N ASN A 16 -14.09 -15.19 -10.59
CA ASN A 16 -13.53 -13.83 -10.60
C ASN A 16 -14.43 -12.84 -11.35
N ILE A 17 -15.09 -13.25 -12.44
CA ILE A 17 -16.09 -12.43 -13.15
C ILE A 17 -17.29 -12.16 -12.25
N ASP A 18 -17.80 -13.21 -11.60
CA ASP A 18 -18.94 -13.12 -10.68
C ASP A 18 -18.66 -12.19 -9.49
N ALA A 19 -17.44 -12.24 -8.93
CA ALA A 19 -17.00 -11.35 -7.88
C ALA A 19 -16.97 -9.88 -8.35
N LYS A 20 -16.38 -9.61 -9.53
CA LYS A 20 -16.35 -8.27 -10.14
C LYS A 20 -17.77 -7.71 -10.33
N LEU A 21 -18.70 -8.51 -10.85
CA LEU A 21 -20.10 -8.11 -11.00
C LEU A 21 -20.78 -7.82 -9.67
N SER A 22 -20.57 -8.67 -8.66
CA SER A 22 -21.11 -8.42 -7.32
C SER A 22 -20.51 -7.18 -6.68
N MET A 23 -19.23 -6.89 -6.91
CA MET A 23 -18.59 -5.68 -6.37
C MET A 23 -19.15 -4.41 -7.01
N MET A 24 -19.44 -4.43 -8.31
CA MET A 24 -20.11 -3.31 -9.00
C MET A 24 -21.46 -2.97 -8.38
N GLN A 25 -22.19 -4.00 -7.91
CA GLN A 25 -23.56 -3.83 -7.43
C GLN A 25 -23.64 -3.60 -5.91
N TYR A 26 -22.78 -4.24 -5.13
CA TYR A 26 -22.93 -4.37 -3.68
C TYR A 26 -21.70 -3.94 -2.88
N GLY A 27 -20.56 -3.68 -3.53
CA GLY A 27 -19.34 -3.22 -2.88
C GLY A 27 -18.36 -4.34 -2.51
N PRO A 28 -17.46 -4.13 -1.53
CA PRO A 28 -16.32 -5.00 -1.26
C PRO A 28 -16.67 -6.47 -0.96
N LEU A 29 -15.76 -7.38 -1.31
CA LEU A 29 -15.93 -8.83 -1.11
C LEU A 29 -14.72 -9.47 -0.42
N SER A 30 -14.98 -10.45 0.43
CA SER A 30 -13.93 -11.24 1.09
C SER A 30 -13.38 -12.33 0.16
N PHE A 31 -12.06 -12.58 0.23
CA PHE A 31 -11.39 -13.70 -0.43
C PHE A 31 -10.18 -14.22 0.35
N GLY A 32 -9.84 -15.49 0.17
CA GLY A 32 -8.63 -16.10 0.69
C GLY A 32 -7.40 -15.95 -0.20
N ILE A 33 -6.23 -15.96 0.43
CA ILE A 33 -4.90 -16.02 -0.20
C ILE A 33 -3.89 -16.80 0.67
N LEU A 34 -2.78 -17.23 0.06
CA LEU A 34 -1.61 -17.70 0.82
C LEU A 34 -0.71 -16.52 1.24
N ALA A 35 -0.68 -16.22 2.53
CA ALA A 35 0.32 -15.35 3.16
C ALA A 35 1.60 -16.14 3.45
N ASN A 36 2.49 -16.23 2.46
CA ASN A 36 3.85 -16.78 2.60
C ASN A 36 4.89 -15.67 2.82
N GLU A 37 6.15 -16.03 3.04
CA GLU A 37 7.24 -15.05 3.25
C GLU A 37 7.31 -13.97 2.15
N PRO A 38 7.21 -14.30 0.85
CA PRO A 38 7.11 -13.29 -0.21
C PRO A 38 5.93 -12.34 -0.07
N PHE A 39 4.74 -12.83 0.28
CA PHE A 39 3.57 -11.97 0.49
C PHE A 39 3.73 -11.12 1.75
N MET A 40 4.28 -11.67 2.84
CA MET A 40 4.59 -10.91 4.06
C MET A 40 5.57 -9.76 3.78
N ALA A 41 6.52 -9.96 2.86
CA ALA A 41 7.48 -8.95 2.42
C ALA A 41 6.96 -8.03 1.29
N TYR A 42 5.69 -8.15 0.89
CA TYR A 42 5.11 -7.34 -0.18
C TYR A 42 5.15 -5.84 0.16
N ASP A 43 5.62 -5.06 -0.80
CA ASP A 43 5.71 -3.60 -0.71
C ASP A 43 4.86 -2.92 -1.80
N SER A 44 4.96 -3.38 -3.06
CA SER A 44 4.19 -2.80 -4.17
C SER A 44 4.14 -3.70 -5.42
N GLY A 45 3.26 -3.33 -6.36
CA GLY A 45 3.11 -4.01 -7.66
C GLY A 45 2.04 -5.11 -7.66
N ILE A 46 1.95 -5.87 -8.75
CA ILE A 46 1.01 -7.00 -8.82
C ILE A 46 1.71 -8.25 -8.29
N PHE A 47 1.34 -8.68 -7.08
CA PHE A 47 1.82 -9.91 -6.49
C PHE A 47 1.26 -11.12 -7.24
N SER A 48 2.15 -12.01 -7.68
CA SER A 48 1.82 -13.15 -8.56
C SER A 48 2.53 -14.45 -8.16
N THR A 49 3.23 -14.45 -7.02
CA THR A 49 3.93 -15.64 -6.53
C THR A 49 3.03 -16.44 -5.61
N GLY A 50 2.70 -17.69 -5.96
CA GLY A 50 1.81 -18.55 -5.18
C GLY A 50 0.42 -18.76 -5.79
N CYS A 51 0.29 -18.68 -7.12
CA CYS A 51 -0.94 -19.06 -7.82
C CYS A 51 -1.32 -20.52 -7.49
N GLY A 52 -2.60 -20.77 -7.19
CA GLY A 52 -3.12 -22.13 -6.98
C GLY A 52 -2.71 -22.80 -5.66
N GLU A 53 -2.13 -22.04 -4.74
CA GLU A 53 -1.82 -22.52 -3.39
C GLU A 53 -3.05 -22.49 -2.47
N ASN A 54 -2.99 -23.23 -1.36
CA ASN A 54 -4.04 -23.17 -0.34
C ASN A 54 -3.91 -21.89 0.49
N PRO A 55 -5.01 -21.20 0.81
CA PRO A 55 -4.95 -20.00 1.62
C PRO A 55 -4.74 -20.34 3.09
N ASN A 56 -4.12 -19.39 3.78
CA ASN A 56 -3.99 -19.36 5.23
C ASN A 56 -4.38 -17.98 5.80
N HIS A 57 -4.81 -17.06 4.94
CA HIS A 57 -5.08 -15.67 5.26
C HIS A 57 -6.29 -15.16 4.46
N GLU A 58 -7.08 -14.29 5.07
CA GLU A 58 -8.32 -13.74 4.51
C GLU A 58 -8.21 -12.21 4.41
N VAL A 59 -8.69 -11.66 3.29
CA VAL A 59 -8.56 -10.24 2.93
C VAL A 59 -9.81 -9.76 2.20
N VAL A 60 -9.90 -8.45 1.92
CA VAL A 60 -11.08 -7.86 1.29
C VAL A 60 -10.73 -7.20 -0.04
N ALA A 61 -11.35 -7.61 -1.13
CA ALA A 61 -11.28 -6.95 -2.42
C ALA A 61 -12.12 -5.67 -2.41
N ILE A 62 -11.53 -4.57 -2.85
CA ILE A 62 -12.18 -3.26 -2.99
C ILE A 62 -12.19 -2.74 -4.43
N GLY A 63 -11.45 -3.38 -5.33
CA GLY A 63 -11.47 -3.10 -6.75
C GLY A 63 -10.74 -4.14 -7.57
N TRP A 64 -10.61 -3.90 -8.86
CA TRP A 64 -9.86 -4.73 -9.80
C TRP A 64 -9.30 -3.86 -10.93
N GLY A 65 -8.29 -4.40 -11.61
CA GLY A 65 -7.78 -3.88 -12.88
C GLY A 65 -7.57 -5.01 -13.87
N ASP A 66 -6.75 -4.75 -14.89
CA ASP A 66 -6.41 -5.78 -15.87
C ASP A 66 -5.58 -6.90 -15.20
N GLY A 67 -6.15 -8.12 -15.17
CA GLY A 67 -5.53 -9.32 -14.62
C GLY A 67 -5.25 -9.33 -13.10
N HIS A 68 -5.80 -8.40 -12.31
CA HIS A 68 -5.57 -8.34 -10.86
C HIS A 68 -6.75 -7.78 -10.06
N PHE A 69 -6.76 -8.12 -8.77
CA PHE A 69 -7.62 -7.51 -7.75
C PHE A 69 -6.83 -6.55 -6.87
N VAL A 70 -7.53 -5.52 -6.38
CA VAL A 70 -7.03 -4.60 -5.34
C VAL A 70 -7.65 -5.04 -4.02
N GLY A 71 -6.81 -5.46 -3.08
CA GLY A 71 -7.21 -5.92 -1.76
C GLY A 71 -6.81 -4.94 -0.66
N LEU A 72 -7.58 -4.93 0.42
CA LEU A 72 -7.20 -4.36 1.71
C LEU A 72 -6.72 -5.48 2.63
N ASN A 73 -5.59 -5.24 3.29
CA ASN A 73 -5.02 -6.12 4.29
C ASN A 73 -5.19 -5.54 5.70
N SER A 74 -5.01 -6.39 6.71
CA SER A 74 -5.16 -6.06 8.13
C SER A 74 -3.82 -5.89 8.86
N TRP A 75 -2.72 -5.70 8.14
CA TRP A 75 -1.35 -5.56 8.69
C TRP A 75 -0.89 -4.10 8.84
N GLY A 76 -1.85 -3.18 8.79
CA GLY A 76 -1.62 -1.75 8.97
C GLY A 76 -1.11 -1.04 7.70
N PRO A 77 -1.07 0.29 7.74
CA PRO A 77 -0.79 1.11 6.56
C PRO A 77 0.69 1.11 6.14
N ASN A 78 1.61 0.59 6.96
CA ASN A 78 3.03 0.53 6.63
C ASN A 78 3.40 -0.71 5.80
N TRP A 79 2.46 -1.63 5.63
CA TRP A 79 2.65 -2.83 4.83
C TRP A 79 2.04 -2.63 3.44
N GLY A 80 2.71 -3.13 2.40
CA GLY A 80 2.25 -3.03 1.02
C GLY A 80 1.98 -1.59 0.56
N GLU A 81 0.95 -1.45 -0.26
CA GLU A 81 0.54 -0.19 -0.86
C GLU A 81 -0.38 0.55 0.10
N LYS A 82 0.16 1.02 1.23
CA LYS A 82 -0.56 1.72 2.29
C LYS A 82 -1.63 0.88 2.98
N GLY A 83 -1.30 -0.38 3.27
CA GLY A 83 -2.22 -1.38 3.81
C GLY A 83 -3.09 -2.06 2.74
N SER A 84 -3.00 -1.60 1.49
CA SER A 84 -3.59 -2.28 0.33
C SER A 84 -2.55 -3.09 -0.42
N PHE A 85 -3.01 -3.91 -1.35
CA PHE A 85 -2.14 -4.69 -2.21
C PHE A 85 -2.84 -5.02 -3.52
N ARG A 86 -2.06 -5.41 -4.52
CA ARG A 86 -2.59 -5.92 -5.78
C ARG A 86 -2.13 -7.36 -5.96
N VAL A 87 -3.06 -8.24 -6.27
CA VAL A 87 -2.78 -9.66 -6.51
C VAL A 87 -3.31 -10.08 -7.86
N ALA A 88 -2.53 -10.88 -8.57
CA ALA A 88 -2.97 -11.49 -9.82
C ALA A 88 -4.22 -12.35 -9.59
N ASP A 89 -5.07 -12.44 -10.62
CA ASP A 89 -6.32 -13.23 -10.58
C ASP A 89 -6.13 -14.68 -10.11
N CYS A 90 -4.94 -15.26 -10.31
CA CYS A 90 -4.58 -16.63 -9.93
C CYS A 90 -4.29 -16.84 -8.43
N ILE A 91 -4.06 -15.76 -7.67
CA ILE A 91 -3.72 -15.80 -6.24
C ILE A 91 -4.98 -15.95 -5.39
N VAL A 92 -6.11 -15.45 -5.89
CA VAL A 92 -7.40 -15.57 -5.23
C VAL A 92 -7.78 -17.05 -5.17
N THR A 93 -8.02 -17.56 -3.98
CA THR A 93 -8.40 -18.96 -3.78
C THR A 93 -9.90 -19.17 -3.79
N ASP A 94 -10.66 -18.16 -3.38
CA ASP A 94 -12.10 -18.24 -3.19
C ASP A 94 -12.79 -16.88 -3.13
N TRP A 95 -14.13 -16.90 -3.19
CA TRP A 95 -14.96 -15.72 -2.94
C TRP A 95 -16.10 -16.04 -1.99
N THR A 96 -16.34 -15.15 -1.04
CA THR A 96 -17.58 -15.13 -0.25
C THR A 96 -18.50 -14.04 -0.77
N ILE A 97 -19.49 -14.41 -1.59
CA ILE A 97 -20.47 -13.46 -2.14
C ILE A 97 -21.70 -13.44 -1.22
N PRO A 98 -21.96 -12.34 -0.50
CA PRO A 98 -23.15 -12.23 0.34
C PRO A 98 -24.41 -12.19 -0.53
N GLY A 99 -25.43 -12.95 -0.15
CA GLY A 99 -26.78 -12.72 -0.64
C GLY A 99 -27.46 -11.61 0.18
N ASN A 100 -28.80 -11.61 0.23
CA ASN A 100 -29.53 -10.55 0.90
C ASN A 100 -29.31 -10.59 2.43
N LEU A 101 -28.52 -9.65 2.95
CA LEU A 101 -28.14 -9.55 4.37
C LEU A 101 -29.26 -8.87 5.19
N ILE A 102 -30.39 -9.57 5.36
CA ILE A 102 -31.54 -9.02 6.12
C ILE A 102 -31.29 -9.04 7.64
N ARG A 103 -30.25 -9.75 8.09
CA ARG A 103 -29.66 -9.71 9.44
C ARG A 103 -28.19 -10.14 9.33
N ALA A 104 -27.29 -9.38 9.93
CA ALA A 104 -25.85 -9.67 9.95
C ALA A 104 -25.54 -10.91 10.81
N THR A 105 -25.79 -12.10 10.29
CA THR A 105 -25.05 -13.29 10.72
C THR A 105 -23.86 -13.41 9.78
N VAL A 106 -22.66 -13.20 10.32
CA VAL A 106 -21.42 -13.37 9.56
C VAL A 106 -21.38 -14.79 9.00
N PRO A 107 -21.30 -14.99 7.68
CA PRO A 107 -21.20 -16.32 7.11
C PRO A 107 -19.92 -17.01 7.61
N PRO A 108 -19.94 -18.33 7.85
CA PRO A 108 -18.73 -19.07 8.18
C PRO A 108 -17.73 -18.94 7.02
N LEU A 109 -16.46 -18.75 7.38
CA LEU A 109 -15.39 -18.57 6.39
C LEU A 109 -15.21 -19.85 5.55
N PRO A 110 -14.85 -19.70 4.27
CA PRO A 110 -14.49 -20.82 3.41
C PRO A 110 -13.36 -21.66 4.01
N GLY A 111 -13.52 -23.00 4.01
CA GLY A 111 -12.44 -23.93 4.34
C GLY A 111 -12.10 -24.17 5.82
N GLN A 112 -12.90 -23.74 6.80
CA GLN A 112 -12.54 -23.86 8.23
C GLN A 112 -13.48 -24.71 9.08
N GLY A 113 -13.09 -25.97 9.26
CA GLY A 113 -13.36 -26.74 10.46
C GLY A 113 -12.33 -26.40 11.55
N GLY A 114 -12.74 -25.67 12.57
CA GLY A 114 -12.23 -25.80 13.95
C GLY A 114 -10.76 -25.43 14.24
N GLY A 115 -10.15 -24.48 13.52
CA GLY A 115 -8.84 -23.94 13.89
C GLY A 115 -8.94 -22.84 14.96
N ASN A 116 -8.16 -22.95 16.04
CA ASN A 116 -7.93 -21.82 16.96
C ASN A 116 -6.97 -20.85 16.27
N PHE A 117 -7.51 -19.81 15.64
CA PHE A 117 -6.70 -18.80 14.97
C PHE A 117 -6.02 -17.89 15.99
N PRO A 118 -4.77 -17.47 15.75
CA PRO A 118 -4.23 -16.32 16.45
C PRO A 118 -5.15 -15.14 16.17
N ALA A 119 -5.65 -14.49 17.22
CA ALA A 119 -6.35 -13.22 17.08
C ALA A 119 -5.46 -12.27 16.26
N PRO A 120 -6.03 -11.48 15.33
CA PRO A 120 -5.25 -10.50 14.59
C PRO A 120 -4.45 -9.66 15.59
N THR A 121 -3.15 -9.51 15.33
CA THR A 121 -2.31 -8.63 16.15
C THR A 121 -2.90 -7.23 16.05
N PRO A 122 -3.15 -6.52 17.16
CA PRO A 122 -3.69 -5.17 17.12
C PRO A 122 -2.85 -4.31 16.19
N ALA A 123 -3.50 -3.54 15.32
CA ALA A 123 -2.81 -2.60 14.44
C ALA A 123 -1.89 -1.69 15.28
N PRO A 124 -0.70 -1.32 14.77
CA PRO A 124 0.10 -0.29 15.40
C PRO A 124 -0.77 0.97 15.60
N PRO A 125 -0.65 1.66 16.75
CA PRO A 125 -1.37 2.91 16.96
C PRO A 125 -1.09 3.90 15.82
N PRO A 126 -2.06 4.76 15.46
CA PRO A 126 -1.80 5.85 14.52
C PRO A 126 -0.57 6.65 14.97
N ALA A 127 0.20 7.16 14.01
CA ALA A 127 1.39 7.98 14.28
C ALA A 127 1.07 9.33 14.96
N PHE A 128 -0.22 9.67 15.04
CA PHE A 128 -0.75 10.86 15.69
C PHE A 128 -1.71 10.47 16.81
N ALA A 129 -1.92 11.38 17.76
CA ALA A 129 -2.92 11.21 18.80
C ALA A 129 -4.05 12.24 18.65
N VAL A 130 -5.22 11.88 19.15
CA VAL A 130 -6.39 12.77 19.31
C VAL A 130 -6.70 12.82 20.81
N ASP A 131 -6.83 14.02 21.34
CA ASP A 131 -7.22 14.26 22.74
C ASP A 131 -8.42 15.21 22.79
N GLY A 132 -9.36 14.96 23.70
CA GLY A 132 -10.62 15.70 23.82
C GLY A 132 -11.78 15.14 22.99
N ASP A 133 -12.69 16.01 22.55
CA ASP A 133 -14.02 15.63 22.07
C ASP A 133 -14.08 15.10 20.62
N CYS A 134 -12.98 15.12 19.87
CA CYS A 134 -12.99 14.70 18.47
C CYS A 134 -13.00 13.19 18.31
N ASP A 135 -13.68 12.71 17.27
CA ASP A 135 -13.80 11.30 16.98
C ASP A 135 -12.65 10.86 16.04
N LEU A 136 -11.83 9.90 16.48
CA LEU A 136 -10.93 9.15 15.61
C LEU A 136 -11.72 8.01 14.96
N THR A 137 -11.93 8.08 13.65
CA THR A 137 -12.74 7.11 12.93
C THR A 137 -11.91 5.89 12.50
N PRO A 138 -12.53 4.70 12.30
CA PRO A 138 -11.79 3.48 11.94
C PRO A 138 -10.99 3.55 10.63
N ASP A 139 -11.34 4.46 9.73
CA ASP A 139 -10.61 4.77 8.48
C ASP A 139 -9.40 5.72 8.68
N GLY A 140 -9.05 6.04 9.94
CA GLY A 140 -7.88 6.86 10.28
C GLY A 140 -8.09 8.36 10.11
N CYS A 141 -9.33 8.80 9.95
CA CYS A 141 -9.71 10.21 9.86
C CYS A 141 -10.08 10.75 11.24
N VAL A 142 -10.14 12.07 11.36
CA VAL A 142 -10.63 12.76 12.55
C VAL A 142 -11.80 13.64 12.17
N SER A 143 -12.82 13.66 13.01
CA SER A 143 -13.98 14.53 12.84
C SER A 143 -14.35 15.26 14.13
N SER A 144 -15.13 16.32 13.98
CA SER A 144 -15.88 16.88 15.10
C SER A 144 -16.78 15.80 15.70
N ALA A 145 -17.06 15.89 17.01
CA ALA A 145 -17.91 14.91 17.68
C ALA A 145 -19.27 14.77 16.98
N ASN A 146 -19.80 13.55 16.92
CA ASN A 146 -21.11 13.21 16.34
C ASN A 146 -21.23 13.36 14.81
N TYR A 147 -20.17 13.76 14.10
CA TYR A 147 -20.21 13.87 12.63
C TYR A 147 -20.71 12.56 11.98
N PRO A 148 -21.64 12.59 11.01
CA PRO A 148 -22.12 13.75 10.23
C PRO A 148 -23.34 14.48 10.83
N GLN A 149 -23.67 14.24 12.10
CA GLN A 149 -24.65 15.06 12.81
C GLN A 149 -24.00 16.31 13.38
N PHE A 150 -24.82 17.22 13.88
CA PHE A 150 -24.35 18.45 14.50
C PHE A 150 -23.39 18.17 15.65
N TYR A 151 -22.24 18.87 15.65
CA TYR A 151 -21.33 18.86 16.80
C TYR A 151 -21.95 19.57 18.00
N GLY A 152 -21.40 19.31 19.18
CA GLY A 152 -21.87 19.89 20.42
C GLY A 152 -21.30 21.29 20.69
N LYS A 153 -21.89 21.94 21.67
CA LYS A 153 -21.46 23.25 22.17
C LYS A 153 -20.22 23.13 23.05
N SER A 154 -19.34 24.13 23.01
CA SER A 154 -18.14 24.24 23.85
C SER A 154 -17.19 23.04 23.76
N GLN A 155 -17.18 22.35 22.62
CA GLN A 155 -16.32 21.20 22.40
C GLN A 155 -14.90 21.62 22.11
N LYS A 156 -13.93 20.82 22.55
CA LYS A 156 -12.52 21.06 22.29
C LYS A 156 -11.76 19.76 22.06
N CYS A 157 -10.86 19.79 21.09
CA CYS A 157 -9.93 18.68 20.89
C CYS A 157 -8.60 19.16 20.31
N THR A 158 -7.58 18.32 20.46
CA THR A 158 -6.25 18.50 19.90
C THR A 158 -5.86 17.28 19.08
N ILE A 159 -5.27 17.49 17.91
CA ILE A 159 -4.70 16.43 17.05
C ILE A 159 -3.22 16.72 16.89
N THR A 160 -2.36 15.75 17.18
CA THR A 160 -0.92 16.00 17.15
C THR A 160 -0.42 16.27 15.73
N LYS A 161 0.62 17.09 15.60
CA LYS A 161 1.19 17.51 14.30
C LYS A 161 1.58 16.36 13.36
N GLU A 162 1.80 15.16 13.90
CA GLU A 162 2.11 13.94 13.15
C GLU A 162 0.93 13.46 12.26
N PHE A 163 -0.23 14.13 12.33
CA PHE A 163 -1.40 13.88 11.49
C PHE A 163 -1.08 13.91 9.98
N GLY A 164 -0.08 14.69 9.56
CA GLY A 164 0.36 14.72 8.17
C GLY A 164 -0.48 15.61 7.26
N ASN A 165 -0.26 15.51 5.94
CA ASN A 165 -0.93 16.38 4.97
C ASN A 165 -2.44 16.19 5.03
N ILE A 166 -3.18 17.25 5.32
CA ILE A 166 -4.62 17.20 5.52
C ILE A 166 -5.34 17.02 4.18
N GLN A 167 -6.27 16.08 4.11
CA GLN A 167 -7.36 16.06 3.13
C GLN A 167 -8.67 16.35 3.86
N VAL A 168 -9.32 17.43 3.45
CA VAL A 168 -10.68 17.75 3.92
C VAL A 168 -11.67 16.94 3.10
N LEU A 169 -12.46 16.10 3.76
CA LEU A 169 -13.59 15.39 3.14
C LEU A 169 -14.88 16.18 3.27
N ASP A 170 -15.07 16.84 4.41
CA ASP A 170 -16.21 17.70 4.68
C ASP A 170 -15.81 18.77 5.71
N PHE A 171 -16.39 19.96 5.57
CA PHE A 171 -16.12 21.08 6.46
C PHE A 171 -17.33 22.03 6.44
N ASN A 172 -18.11 22.00 7.51
CA ASN A 172 -19.28 22.85 7.69
C ASN A 172 -19.39 23.22 9.17
N THR A 173 -18.89 24.41 9.49
CA THR A 173 -18.77 24.94 10.85
C THR A 173 -19.39 26.33 10.91
N GLU A 174 -19.70 26.82 12.11
CA GLU A 174 -20.12 28.21 12.26
C GLU A 174 -18.98 29.15 11.86
N HIS A 175 -19.27 30.12 10.98
CA HIS A 175 -18.27 31.04 10.45
C HIS A 175 -17.70 31.92 11.58
N GLU A 176 -16.37 32.02 11.68
CA GLU A 176 -15.60 32.80 12.66
C GLU A 176 -15.71 32.39 14.15
N TYR A 177 -16.70 31.58 14.54
CA TYR A 177 -16.91 31.19 15.93
C TYR A 177 -16.43 29.77 16.25
N ASP A 178 -16.67 28.84 15.32
CA ASP A 178 -16.30 27.44 15.48
C ASP A 178 -15.10 27.12 14.60
N VAL A 179 -13.94 26.99 15.24
CA VAL A 179 -12.65 27.13 14.57
C VAL A 179 -11.81 25.88 14.70
N LEU A 180 -11.29 25.43 13.55
CA LEU A 180 -10.17 24.51 13.46
C LEU A 180 -8.91 25.32 13.17
N THR A 181 -7.94 25.34 14.09
CA THR A 181 -6.67 26.06 13.92
C THR A 181 -5.58 25.10 13.45
N VAL A 182 -4.93 25.42 12.33
CA VAL A 182 -3.77 24.68 11.80
C VAL A 182 -2.64 25.66 11.51
N ASN A 183 -1.45 25.43 12.08
CA ASN A 183 -0.28 26.31 11.94
C ASN A 183 -0.56 27.78 12.34
N GLY A 184 -1.40 27.99 13.36
CA GLY A 184 -1.81 29.32 13.82
C GLY A 184 -2.78 30.05 12.88
N LYS A 185 -3.28 29.39 11.82
CA LYS A 185 -4.36 29.90 10.98
C LYS A 185 -5.67 29.23 11.33
N ASP A 186 -6.71 30.05 11.47
CA ASP A 186 -8.07 29.63 11.79
C ASP A 186 -8.87 29.30 10.52
N TYR A 187 -9.64 28.22 10.59
CA TYR A 187 -10.54 27.74 9.54
C TYR A 187 -11.94 27.57 10.13
N SER A 188 -12.94 28.10 9.44
CA SER A 188 -14.35 28.07 9.82
C SER A 188 -15.25 28.17 8.58
N GLY A 189 -16.56 28.04 8.73
CA GLY A 189 -17.50 28.02 7.61
C GLY A 189 -17.37 26.77 6.76
N SER A 190 -17.24 26.95 5.44
CA SER A 190 -17.11 25.87 4.46
C SER A 190 -15.70 25.66 3.90
N GLU A 191 -14.70 26.40 4.39
CA GLU A 191 -13.32 26.33 3.92
C GLU A 191 -12.42 25.68 4.97
N GLY A 192 -12.11 24.39 4.78
CA GLY A 192 -11.18 23.65 5.63
C GLY A 192 -9.71 23.72 5.18
N PRO A 193 -8.76 23.23 6.00
CA PRO A 193 -7.32 23.28 5.73
C PRO A 193 -6.84 22.24 4.70
N HIS A 194 -7.48 22.15 3.54
CA HIS A 194 -7.15 21.13 2.53
C HIS A 194 -5.73 21.31 2.01
N GLY A 195 -4.93 20.25 2.11
CA GLY A 195 -3.57 20.21 1.61
C GLY A 195 -2.52 20.85 2.51
N VAL A 196 -2.89 21.28 3.72
CA VAL A 196 -1.97 21.87 4.71
C VAL A 196 -1.27 20.75 5.47
N VAL A 197 0.04 20.90 5.69
CA VAL A 197 0.82 20.01 6.56
C VAL A 197 0.95 20.69 7.94
N PRO A 198 0.47 20.06 9.02
CA PRO A 198 0.65 20.57 10.37
C PRO A 198 2.14 20.61 10.75
N THR A 199 2.57 21.74 11.28
CA THR A 199 3.88 21.98 11.89
C THR A 199 3.78 22.06 13.42
N GLN A 200 2.56 22.28 13.91
CA GLN A 200 2.12 22.31 15.30
C GLN A 200 0.85 21.50 15.43
N ASP A 201 0.43 21.23 16.66
CA ASP A 201 -0.81 20.53 16.92
C ASP A 201 -2.00 21.30 16.35
N ILE A 202 -2.95 20.56 15.78
CA ILE A 202 -4.21 21.08 15.28
C ILE A 202 -5.16 21.20 16.47
N THR A 203 -5.85 22.32 16.61
CA THR A 203 -6.84 22.51 17.68
C THR A 203 -8.22 22.80 17.12
N TRP A 204 -9.24 22.19 17.69
CA TRP A 204 -10.65 22.47 17.40
C TRP A 204 -11.31 23.09 18.62
N SER A 205 -12.15 24.11 18.40
CA SER A 205 -13.07 24.61 19.42
C SER A 205 -14.39 25.06 18.84
N SER A 206 -15.50 24.68 19.49
CA SER A 206 -16.82 25.27 19.23
C SER A 206 -17.28 26.20 20.35
N ASP A 207 -18.22 27.08 20.03
CA ASP A 207 -18.84 28.03 20.94
C ASP A 207 -20.15 27.48 21.56
N SER A 208 -20.91 28.34 22.26
CA SER A 208 -22.14 27.95 22.98
C SER A 208 -23.45 28.27 22.25
N LEU A 209 -23.43 28.73 21.00
CA LEU A 209 -24.58 29.33 20.34
C LEU A 209 -25.17 28.42 19.25
N LEU A 210 -24.59 28.42 18.06
CA LEU A 210 -25.06 27.64 16.91
C LEU A 210 -24.11 26.47 16.68
N ASN A 211 -24.61 25.48 15.98
CA ASN A 211 -23.82 24.32 15.60
C ASN A 211 -24.16 24.01 14.13
N ALA A 212 -23.17 23.52 13.39
CA ALA A 212 -23.34 23.04 12.03
C ALA A 212 -23.04 21.53 11.95
N GLN A 213 -23.06 20.97 10.75
CA GLN A 213 -22.87 19.54 10.51
C GLN A 213 -21.50 19.02 10.94
N GLY A 214 -20.52 19.91 11.09
CA GLY A 214 -19.17 19.58 11.52
C GLY A 214 -18.22 19.33 10.36
N TRP A 215 -17.11 18.67 10.66
CA TRP A 215 -16.03 18.46 9.71
C TRP A 215 -15.47 17.05 9.82
N LYS A 216 -14.89 16.58 8.72
CA LYS A 216 -14.10 15.35 8.65
C LYS A 216 -12.84 15.59 7.81
N ILE A 217 -11.69 15.35 8.43
CA ILE A 217 -10.38 15.45 7.79
C ILE A 217 -9.63 14.11 7.90
N CYS A 218 -8.84 13.78 6.89
CA CYS A 218 -8.06 12.55 6.85
C CYS A 218 -6.59 12.86 6.54
N PRO A 219 -5.65 12.05 7.05
CA PRO A 219 -4.28 12.06 6.55
C PRO A 219 -4.28 11.67 5.07
N ASN A 220 -3.70 12.51 4.21
CA ASN A 220 -3.49 12.18 2.80
C ASN A 220 -2.05 11.68 2.59
N PRO A 221 -1.86 10.37 2.41
CA PRO A 221 -0.53 9.79 2.28
C PRO A 221 0.10 10.02 0.89
N GLN A 222 -0.59 10.63 -0.09
CA GLN A 222 -0.02 10.91 -1.42
C GLN A 222 0.86 12.18 -1.47
N ARG A 223 0.80 13.06 -0.46
CA ARG A 223 1.59 14.31 -0.42
C ARG A 223 2.66 14.40 0.65
N GLN A 224 2.70 13.45 1.60
CA GLN A 224 3.82 13.33 2.54
C GLN A 224 5.14 12.96 1.84
N GLN A 225 5.08 12.31 0.67
CA GLN A 225 6.28 12.01 -0.13
C GLN A 225 6.86 13.23 -0.87
N GLN A 226 6.14 14.35 -0.94
CA GLN A 226 6.60 15.54 -1.67
C GLN A 226 7.42 16.52 -0.82
N HIS A 227 7.49 16.30 0.51
CA HIS A 227 8.23 17.16 1.45
C HIS A 227 9.42 16.47 2.13
N ASN A 228 9.68 15.19 1.84
CA ASN A 228 11.04 14.70 1.97
C ASN A 228 11.85 15.30 0.82
N PRO A 229 12.99 15.97 1.06
CA PRO A 229 13.92 16.23 -0.03
C PRO A 229 14.17 14.88 -0.70
N ALA A 230 14.04 14.84 -2.02
CA ALA A 230 14.37 13.66 -2.80
C ALA A 230 15.70 13.10 -2.27
N PRO A 231 15.82 11.78 -1.97
CA PRO A 231 17.12 11.23 -1.70
C PRO A 231 18.03 11.67 -2.85
N ALA A 232 19.15 12.31 -2.51
CA ALA A 232 20.10 12.81 -3.48
C ALA A 232 20.30 11.73 -4.55
N PRO A 233 20.24 12.08 -5.86
CA PRO A 233 20.36 11.09 -6.91
C PRO A 233 21.60 10.24 -6.60
N ALA A 234 21.37 8.94 -6.39
CA ALA A 234 22.44 7.99 -6.19
C ALA A 234 23.45 8.21 -7.31
N ASN A 235 24.70 8.46 -6.93
CA ASN A 235 25.83 8.76 -7.82
C ASN A 235 25.67 7.98 -9.13
N THR A 236 25.29 8.69 -10.18
CA THR A 236 25.36 8.15 -11.54
C THR A 236 26.84 7.86 -11.78
N PRO A 237 27.24 6.66 -12.22
CA PRO A 237 28.60 6.45 -12.68
C PRO A 237 28.91 7.52 -13.73
N ALA A 238 29.98 8.28 -13.50
CA ALA A 238 30.40 9.35 -14.39
C ALA A 238 30.47 8.84 -15.84
N THR A 239 29.82 9.55 -16.74
CA THR A 239 29.99 9.37 -18.18
C THR A 239 31.48 9.46 -18.51
N PRO A 240 32.07 8.52 -19.26
CA PRO A 240 33.45 8.65 -19.70
C PRO A 240 33.62 9.94 -20.51
N ALA A 241 34.66 10.71 -20.21
CA ALA A 241 35.03 11.91 -20.94
C ALA A 241 35.18 11.63 -22.45
N PRO A 242 34.91 12.60 -23.34
CA PRO A 242 35.09 12.42 -24.77
C PRO A 242 36.54 12.07 -25.11
N THR A 243 36.71 10.98 -25.86
CA THR A 243 37.99 10.49 -26.37
C THR A 243 38.74 11.61 -27.12
N PRO A 244 40.02 11.88 -26.80
CA PRO A 244 40.84 12.82 -27.58
C PRO A 244 40.98 12.37 -29.04
N ALA A 245 41.02 13.35 -29.95
CA ALA A 245 41.22 13.14 -31.38
C ALA A 245 42.48 12.29 -31.67
N PRO A 246 42.46 11.43 -32.72
CA PRO A 246 43.59 10.57 -33.03
C PRO A 246 44.84 11.39 -33.42
N THR A 247 45.95 11.08 -32.77
CA THR A 247 47.29 11.59 -33.10
C THR A 247 47.75 11.01 -34.44
N PRO A 248 48.36 11.80 -35.36
CA PRO A 248 48.81 11.28 -36.65
C PRO A 248 49.92 10.23 -36.48
N THR A 249 49.80 9.18 -37.29
CA THR A 249 50.64 7.99 -37.29
C THR A 249 52.11 8.33 -37.61
N PRO A 250 53.10 7.87 -36.83
CA PRO A 250 54.51 8.03 -37.18
C PRO A 250 54.90 7.11 -38.35
N THR A 251 55.68 7.67 -39.28
CA THR A 251 56.21 7.03 -40.49
C THR A 251 57.04 5.78 -40.17
N ALA A 252 56.83 4.70 -40.92
CA ALA A 252 57.49 3.41 -40.71
C ALA A 252 59.01 3.48 -40.95
N LYS A 253 59.78 2.96 -40.00
CA LYS A 253 61.22 2.67 -40.11
C LYS A 253 61.43 1.39 -40.95
N PRO A 254 62.47 1.31 -41.80
CA PRO A 254 62.65 0.18 -42.71
C PRO A 254 62.93 -1.16 -41.99
N THR A 255 62.32 -2.21 -42.55
CA THR A 255 62.24 -3.60 -42.08
C THR A 255 63.61 -4.33 -42.10
N PRO A 256 64.03 -5.00 -41.01
CA PRO A 256 65.12 -5.98 -41.03
C PRO A 256 64.68 -7.33 -41.62
N ALA A 257 65.62 -8.04 -42.25
CA ALA A 257 65.44 -9.32 -42.93
C ALA A 257 64.84 -10.45 -42.04
N PRO A 258 64.13 -11.44 -42.62
CA PRO A 258 63.40 -12.45 -41.85
C PRO A 258 64.33 -13.44 -41.13
N THR A 259 63.96 -13.77 -39.89
CA THR A 259 64.59 -14.82 -39.06
C THR A 259 63.90 -16.17 -39.30
N PRO A 260 64.60 -17.32 -39.28
CA PRO A 260 64.03 -18.63 -39.63
C PRO A 260 62.94 -19.13 -38.66
N ALA A 261 61.99 -19.90 -39.20
CA ALA A 261 60.84 -20.44 -38.48
C ALA A 261 61.23 -21.42 -37.33
N PRO A 262 60.59 -21.33 -36.14
CA PRO A 262 60.73 -22.34 -35.10
C PRO A 262 59.91 -23.60 -35.45
N GLN A 263 60.54 -24.76 -35.29
CA GLN A 263 59.90 -26.07 -35.47
C GLN A 263 58.88 -26.35 -34.36
N HIS A 264 57.69 -26.79 -34.74
CA HIS A 264 56.64 -27.26 -33.83
C HIS A 264 57.10 -28.48 -33.02
N LYS A 265 57.05 -28.39 -31.69
CA LYS A 265 57.01 -29.59 -30.82
C LYS A 265 55.57 -30.10 -30.72
N ALA A 266 55.42 -31.41 -30.89
CA ALA A 266 54.15 -32.13 -30.76
C ALA A 266 53.57 -32.01 -29.32
N PRO A 267 52.24 -31.98 -29.16
CA PRO A 267 51.60 -31.96 -27.84
C PRO A 267 51.81 -33.27 -27.07
N ALA A 268 51.90 -33.15 -25.74
CA ALA A 268 52.09 -34.26 -24.81
C ALA A 268 50.87 -35.20 -24.75
N PRO A 269 51.04 -36.50 -24.45
CA PRO A 269 49.94 -37.45 -24.34
C PRO A 269 49.06 -37.20 -23.10
N ALA A 270 47.76 -37.47 -23.26
CA ALA A 270 46.75 -37.30 -22.23
C ALA A 270 47.00 -38.16 -20.97
N PRO A 271 46.60 -37.69 -19.77
CA PRO A 271 46.76 -38.44 -18.54
C PRO A 271 45.89 -39.69 -18.51
N LYS A 272 46.42 -40.77 -17.92
CA LYS A 272 45.76 -42.07 -17.80
C LYS A 272 44.54 -41.98 -16.86
N PRO A 273 43.46 -42.71 -17.17
CA PRO A 273 42.25 -42.68 -16.38
C PRO A 273 42.39 -43.41 -15.03
N TRP A 274 41.52 -43.01 -14.10
CA TRP A 274 41.60 -43.25 -12.65
C TRP A 274 41.38 -44.70 -12.18
N TRP A 275 41.11 -45.64 -13.09
CA TRP A 275 40.90 -47.06 -12.76
C TRP A 275 42.16 -47.94 -12.87
N GLN A 276 43.36 -47.35 -13.02
CA GLN A 276 44.64 -48.10 -13.01
C GLN A 276 45.34 -48.15 -11.65
N TRP A 277 44.65 -47.83 -10.54
CA TRP A 277 45.21 -47.90 -9.18
C TRP A 277 44.42 -48.81 -8.22
N TRP A 278 43.67 -49.79 -8.76
CA TRP A 278 43.06 -50.89 -8.00
C TRP A 278 43.22 -52.21 -8.78
#